data_AF-A0A963QFN4-F1
#
_entry.id   AF-A0A963QFN4-F1
#
_cell.length_a   1.000
_cell.length_b   1.000
_cell.length_c   1.000
_cell.angle_alpha   90.00
_cell.angle_beta   90.00
_cell.angle_gamma   90.00
#
_symmetry.space_group_name_H-M   'P 1'
#
loop_
_entity.id
_entity.type
_entity.pdbx_description
1 polymer ?
#
loop_
_entity_poly.entity_id
_entity_poly.type
_entity_poly.pdbx_seq_one_letter_code
_entity_poly.pdbx_strand_id
1 'polypeptide(L)'
;GAHHYMHIAGIVALGLMWLRMARVAQDRLAAGEGDRAFYEAKLVTARYFAERFTPDAGALRRKIETGSEAMMALPPEAFERV
;
A
#
# COMPACT_ATOMS: atom_id res chain seq x y z
N GLY A 1 -1.82 17.07 -0.34
CA GLY A 1 -0.77 16.07 -0.06
C GLY A 1 -1.10 15.13 1.09
N ALA A 2 -1.53 15.64 2.26
CA ALA A 2 -1.64 14.85 3.50
C ALA A 2 -2.43 13.53 3.39
N HIS A 3 -3.60 13.53 2.74
CA HIS A 3 -4.39 12.30 2.57
C HIS A 3 -3.63 11.22 1.78
N HIS A 4 -2.99 11.58 0.66
CA HIS A 4 -2.18 10.64 -0.11
C HIS A 4 -1.00 10.11 0.72
N TYR A 5 -0.34 10.96 1.50
CA TYR A 5 0.78 10.56 2.36
C TYR A 5 0.34 9.53 3.42
N MET A 6 -0.80 9.76 4.08
CA MET A 6 -1.37 8.81 5.04
C MET A 6 -1.57 7.41 4.43
N HIS A 7 -2.12 7.34 3.21
CA HIS A 7 -2.30 6.07 2.51
C HIS A 7 -0.98 5.40 2.13
N ILE A 8 0.01 6.17 1.64
CA ILE A 8 1.36 5.64 1.38
C ILE A 8 1.95 5.03 2.67
N ALA A 9 1.85 5.73 3.79
CA ALA A 9 2.34 5.25 5.08
C ALA A 9 1.64 3.93 5.49
N GLY A 10 0.32 3.83 5.30
CA GLY A 10 -0.45 2.61 5.54
C GLY A 10 0.01 1.43 4.67
N ILE A 11 0.21 1.66 3.37
CA ILE A 11 0.69 0.63 2.43
C ILE A 11 2.07 0.11 2.85
N VAL A 12 2.99 1.01 3.21
CA VAL A 12 4.35 0.64 3.62
C VAL A 12 4.33 -0.10 4.96
N ALA A 13 3.58 0.39 5.96
CA ALA A 13 3.50 -0.24 7.27
C ALA A 13 2.89 -1.66 7.19
N LEU A 14 1.81 -1.83 6.44
CA LEU A 14 1.19 -3.14 6.25
C LEU A 14 2.06 -4.06 5.39
N GLY A 15 2.74 -3.52 4.37
CA GLY A 15 3.73 -4.26 3.58
C GLY A 15 4.85 -4.84 4.45
N LEU A 16 5.37 -4.06 5.40
CA LEU A 16 6.36 -4.55 6.37
C LEU A 16 5.82 -5.71 7.21
N MET A 17 4.57 -5.65 7.67
CA MET A 17 3.97 -6.75 8.43
C MET A 17 3.79 -8.01 7.58
N TRP A 18 3.44 -7.86 6.30
CA TRP A 18 3.40 -8.99 5.36
C TRP A 18 4.76 -9.64 5.16
N LEU A 19 5.83 -8.85 5.02
CA LEU A 19 7.19 -9.38 4.92
C LEU A 19 7.61 -10.13 6.19
N ARG A 20 7.28 -9.60 7.37
CA ARG A 20 7.55 -10.29 8.65
C ARG A 20 6.81 -11.63 8.74
N MET A 21 5.52 -11.65 8.40
CA MET A 21 4.72 -12.89 8.38
C MET A 21 5.25 -13.89 7.34
N ALA A 22 5.62 -13.42 6.13
CA ALA A 22 6.16 -14.26 5.08
C ALA A 22 7.48 -14.91 5.51
N ARG A 23 8.35 -14.17 6.20
CA ARG A 23 9.60 -14.72 6.74
C ARG A 23 9.33 -15.86 7.73
N VAL A 24 8.43 -15.65 8.70
CA VAL A 24 8.07 -16.68 9.68
C VAL A 24 7.42 -17.89 8.99
N ALA A 25 6.55 -17.68 8.00
CA ALA A 25 5.93 -18.76 7.24
C ALA A 25 6.97 -19.60 6.49
N GLN A 26 7.96 -18.97 5.85
CA GLN A 26 9.06 -19.67 5.19
C GLN A 26 9.89 -20.49 6.19
N ASP A 27 10.25 -19.91 7.34
CA ASP A 27 11.04 -20.60 8.36
C ASP A 27 10.30 -21.84 8.93
N ARG A 28 8.99 -21.72 9.18
CA ARG A 28 8.16 -22.84 9.67
C ARG A 28 7.96 -23.95 8.64
N LEU A 29 7.74 -23.58 7.38
CA LEU A 29 7.65 -24.54 6.28
C LEU A 29 8.97 -25.30 6.10
N ALA A 30 10.12 -24.63 6.24
CA ALA A 30 11.44 -25.26 6.15
C ALA A 30 11.71 -26.22 7.32
N ALA A 31 11.24 -25.88 8.53
CA ALA A 31 11.33 -26.74 9.70
C ALA A 31 10.33 -27.92 9.71
N GLY A 32 9.33 -27.90 8.84
CA GLY A 32 8.25 -28.89 8.85
C GLY A 32 7.31 -28.77 10.05
N GLU A 33 7.22 -27.58 10.65
CA GLU A 33 6.44 -27.34 11.87
C GLU A 33 5.13 -26.59 11.58
N GLY A 34 4.06 -26.99 12.28
CA GLY A 34 2.76 -26.31 12.22
C GLY A 34 1.91 -26.66 10.99
N ASP A 35 0.92 -25.82 10.70
CA ASP A 35 -0.01 -26.03 9.59
C ASP A 35 0.58 -25.51 8.27
N ARG A 36 0.99 -26.46 7.41
CA ARG A 36 1.54 -26.18 6.08
C ARG A 36 0.59 -25.34 5.23
N ALA A 37 -0.70 -25.66 5.19
CA ALA A 37 -1.66 -24.97 4.33
C ALA A 37 -1.84 -23.52 4.76
N PHE A 38 -1.86 -23.26 6.07
CA PHE A 38 -1.89 -21.91 6.62
C PHE A 38 -0.68 -21.07 6.20
N TYR A 39 0.53 -21.62 6.30
CA TYR A 39 1.74 -20.89 5.93
C TYR A 39 1.86 -20.66 4.42
N GLU A 40 1.48 -21.63 3.60
CA GLU A 40 1.40 -21.44 2.14
C GLU A 40 0.40 -20.34 1.78
N ALA A 41 -0.78 -20.32 2.41
CA ALA A 41 -1.78 -19.27 2.21
C ALA A 41 -1.24 -17.89 2.62
N LYS A 42 -0.44 -17.79 3.69
CA LYS A 42 0.21 -16.53 4.09
C LYS A 42 1.17 -16.01 3.02
N LEU A 43 1.96 -16.88 2.39
CA LEU A 43 2.88 -16.48 1.32
C LEU A 43 2.14 -16.00 0.08
N VAL A 44 1.09 -16.72 -0.33
CA VAL A 44 0.24 -16.31 -1.46
C VAL A 44 -0.42 -14.95 -1.19
N THR A 45 -0.93 -14.75 0.01
CA THR A 45 -1.60 -13.49 0.38
C THR A 45 -0.61 -12.32 0.46
N ALA A 46 0.60 -12.55 0.99
CA ALA A 46 1.65 -11.53 1.00
C ALA A 46 2.05 -11.10 -0.42
N ARG A 47 2.18 -12.06 -1.34
CA ARG A 47 2.43 -11.78 -2.76
C ARG A 47 1.28 -10.99 -3.40
N TYR A 48 0.04 -11.41 -3.18
CA TYR A 48 -1.13 -10.69 -3.67
C TYR A 48 -1.15 -9.24 -3.17
N PHE A 49 -0.85 -9.02 -1.88
CA PHE A 49 -0.79 -7.67 -1.33
C PHE A 49 0.27 -6.80 -2.04
N ALA A 50 1.47 -7.36 -2.21
CA ALA A 50 2.58 -6.68 -2.87
C ALA A 50 2.27 -6.34 -4.35
N GLU A 51 1.63 -7.25 -5.08
CA GLU A 51 1.28 -7.05 -6.48
C GLU A 51 0.11 -6.09 -6.67
N ARG A 52 -0.86 -6.10 -5.74
CA ARG A 52 -2.11 -5.34 -5.91
C ARG A 52 -2.10 -3.96 -5.26
N PHE A 53 -1.49 -3.80 -4.09
CA PHE A 53 -1.62 -2.57 -3.28
C PHE A 53 -0.34 -1.74 -3.24
N THR A 54 0.85 -2.37 -3.27
CA THR A 54 2.11 -1.62 -3.30
C THR A 54 2.23 -0.66 -4.50
N PRO A 55 1.73 -0.96 -5.72
CA PRO A 55 1.74 -0.02 -6.82
C PRO A 55 0.98 1.30 -6.55
N ASP A 56 -0.06 1.26 -5.71
CA ASP A 56 -0.84 2.45 -5.36
C ASP A 56 0.03 3.51 -4.67
N ALA A 57 1.04 3.11 -3.89
CA ALA A 57 1.97 4.05 -3.27
C ALA A 57 2.72 4.89 -4.32
N GLY A 58 3.08 4.28 -5.45
CA GLY A 58 3.72 4.99 -6.57
C GLY A 58 2.76 5.98 -7.25
N ALA A 59 1.50 5.60 -7.45
CA ALA A 59 0.49 6.48 -8.00
C ALA A 59 0.17 7.66 -7.06
N LEU A 60 0.03 7.38 -5.76
CA LEU A 60 -0.23 8.38 -4.72
C LEU A 60 0.94 9.36 -4.58
N ARG A 61 2.19 8.88 -4.64
CA ARG A 61 3.38 9.73 -4.65
C ARG A 61 3.33 10.71 -5.81
N ARG A 62 3.05 10.25 -7.03
CA ARG A 62 2.96 11.15 -8.20
C ARG A 62 1.91 12.25 -7.99
N LYS A 63 0.74 11.92 -7.42
CA LYS A 63 -0.29 12.92 -7.07
C LYS A 63 0.18 13.94 -6.03
N ILE A 64 1.08 13.57 -5.11
CA ILE A 64 1.69 14.52 -4.17
C ILE A 64 2.65 15.44 -4.90
N GLU A 65 3.52 14.88 -5.74
CA GLU A 65 4.56 15.61 -6.48
C GLU A 65 4.00 16.63 -7.48
N THR A 66 2.82 16.36 -8.06
CA THR A 66 2.14 17.32 -8.95
C THR A 66 1.71 18.61 -8.23
N GLY A 67 1.56 18.59 -6.90
CA GLY A 67 1.17 19.78 -6.14
C GLY A 67 -0.27 20.23 -6.41
N SER A 68 -0.59 21.48 -6.04
CA SER A 68 -1.94 22.06 -6.15
C SER A 68 -2.08 23.12 -7.22
N GLU A 69 -1.00 23.45 -7.94
CA GLU A 69 -0.92 24.63 -8.84
C GLU A 69 -2.10 24.71 -9.81
N ALA A 70 -2.37 23.64 -10.57
CA ALA A 70 -3.48 23.61 -11.53
C ALA A 70 -4.86 23.82 -10.88
N MET A 71 -5.07 23.31 -9.66
CA MET A 71 -6.33 23.47 -8.92
C MET A 71 -6.47 24.90 -8.38
N MET A 72 -5.37 25.47 -7.90
CA MET A 72 -5.34 26.82 -7.31
C MET A 72 -5.25 27.93 -8.37
N ALA A 73 -5.08 27.59 -9.64
CA ALA A 73 -5.18 28.53 -10.75
C ALA A 73 -6.63 28.93 -11.07
N LEU A 74 -7.62 28.16 -10.60
CA LEU A 74 -9.03 28.53 -10.74
C LEU A 74 -9.39 29.68 -9.80
N PRO A 75 -10.08 30.72 -10.30
CA PRO A 75 -10.57 31.78 -9.44
C PRO A 75 -11.71 31.23 -8.53
N PRO A 76 -11.89 31.74 -7.30
CA PRO A 76 -12.88 31.21 -6.36
C PRO A 76 -14.32 31.18 -6.90
N GLU A 77 -14.66 32.13 -7.77
CA GLU A 77 -15.97 32.26 -8.42
C GLU A 77 -16.30 31.03 -9.29
N ALA A 78 -15.29 30.30 -9.77
CA ALA A 78 -15.48 29.07 -10.55
C ALA A 78 -16.08 27.90 -9.73
N PHE A 79 -16.18 28.04 -8.41
CA PHE A 79 -16.76 27.02 -7.51
C PHE A 79 -18.14 27.42 -6.96
N GLU A 80 -18.64 28.59 -7.32
CA GLU A 80 -19.97 29.03 -6.93
C GLU A 80 -21.04 28.22 -7.68
N ARG A 81 -22.21 28.06 -7.07
CA ARG A 81 -23.35 27.45 -7.76
C ARG A 81 -23.84 28.42 -8.83
N VAL A 82 -23.85 27.95 -10.08
CA VAL A 82 -24.63 28.57 -11.17
C VAL A 82 -26.12 28.52 -10.82
#